data_AF-A0A1T2YZC3-F1
#
_entry.id   AF-A0A1T2YZC3-F1
#
_cell.length_a   1.000
_cell.length_b   1.000
_cell.length_c   1.000
_cell.angle_alpha   90.00
_cell.angle_beta   90.00
_cell.angle_gamma   90.00
#
_symmetry.space_group_name_H-M   'P 1'
#
loop_
_entity.id
_entity.type
_entity.pdbx_description
1 polymer ?
#
loop_
_entity_poly.entity_id
_entity_poly.type
_entity_poly.pdbx_seq_one_letter_code
_entity_poly.pdbx_strand_id
1 'polypeptide(L)'
;MTTSLARNISLLAGAIALSGCATLNDAGKNYGTALGCAGGAILGAGLTYAITGDAKKAIIGGGVGGAAGCVAGNLWQNRLQELERVAREEHLNIQVQTLQSQDVATGTARAPAPTDAGIVAQVQDEGMFATGSAQLSVDGQRQVRKLAAAFAPKPGQNSQAAILVVGHTDGTGSAATNQRLSEQRARAIASILAEQGIAAQRMFFQGAGASRPIADNSDSQQRGKNRRVEIVEVTDRNMLVKRVNAEQNNTKYLAHGTSTEPARTVTTTSKSKPAVASKAASESKPTDSGTALVDFGGQSASDTAWTLGQAIAPKKAGFALVSSAHASDLPSSSCEADRPRESGKVFNLASGQALETQTTTEYLPGYNNRVWANLVNGHLVTLSPVSILRDGASVDRQPFIEVVKGYDQGNRKSIKSKAVANTYEGEDLVLYRVFTQDPKAPVSCIDVVFSKKNSEATDGALFYPRSREAFTTRFVPIRA
;
A
#
# COMPACT_ATOMS: atom_id res chain seq x y z
N MET A 1 -57.59 14.64 51.55
CA MET A 1 -56.99 13.42 52.14
C MET A 1 -57.22 12.28 51.16
N THR A 2 -56.15 11.55 50.84
CA THR A 2 -56.06 10.25 50.13
C THR A 2 -56.51 10.14 48.66
N THR A 3 -55.69 9.39 47.90
CA THR A 3 -55.86 8.81 46.55
C THR A 3 -55.59 9.77 45.38
N SER A 4 -55.03 9.40 44.21
CA SER A 4 -54.27 8.28 43.67
C SER A 4 -54.00 8.65 42.19
N LEU A 5 -52.91 8.15 41.61
CA LEU A 5 -52.70 7.98 40.16
C LEU A 5 -52.49 9.19 39.23
N ALA A 6 -51.55 8.94 38.29
CA ALA A 6 -51.51 9.38 36.90
C ALA A 6 -50.69 10.65 36.52
N ARG A 7 -49.59 10.37 35.81
CA ARG A 7 -49.29 10.87 34.44
C ARG A 7 -49.43 12.38 34.20
N ASN A 8 -48.30 13.06 33.99
CA ASN A 8 -47.77 13.31 32.64
C ASN A 8 -46.64 14.34 32.68
N ILE A 9 -45.50 13.90 32.14
CA ILE A 9 -44.43 14.74 31.59
C ILE A 9 -44.99 15.45 30.36
N SER A 10 -44.91 16.78 30.32
CA SER A 10 -44.89 17.58 29.09
C SER A 10 -44.54 19.04 29.41
N LEU A 11 -43.46 19.52 28.80
CA LEU A 11 -43.21 20.87 28.26
C LEU A 11 -41.79 21.37 28.54
N LEU A 12 -40.85 20.95 27.68
CA LEU A 12 -40.07 21.92 26.91
C LEU A 12 -39.51 21.23 25.65
N ALA A 13 -40.30 21.28 24.59
CA ALA A 13 -39.84 21.10 23.21
C ALA A 13 -39.40 22.48 22.70
N GLY A 14 -38.16 22.59 22.20
CA GLY A 14 -37.67 23.82 21.62
C GLY A 14 -36.19 23.78 21.25
N ALA A 15 -35.93 23.39 20.00
CA ALA A 15 -34.74 23.71 19.20
C ALA A 15 -33.41 22.97 19.48
N ILE A 16 -33.32 21.69 19.07
CA ILE A 16 -32.18 21.21 18.27
C ILE A 16 -32.74 20.28 17.18
N ALA A 17 -33.20 20.87 16.09
CA ALA A 17 -33.39 20.18 14.82
C ALA A 17 -32.50 20.89 13.81
N LEU A 18 -31.43 20.21 13.37
CA LEU A 18 -30.92 20.24 12.00
C LEU A 18 -29.93 19.08 11.84
N SER A 19 -30.28 18.20 10.90
CA SER A 19 -29.51 17.09 10.31
C SER A 19 -29.37 15.76 11.10
N GLY A 20 -30.08 14.75 10.60
CA GLY A 20 -29.61 13.36 10.61
C GLY A 20 -30.30 12.38 11.56
N CYS A 21 -31.57 12.06 11.32
CA CYS A 21 -32.16 10.76 11.71
C CYS A 21 -33.56 10.59 11.08
N ALA A 22 -33.60 10.41 9.77
CA ALA A 22 -34.74 9.83 9.07
C ALA A 22 -34.23 9.24 7.76
N THR A 23 -33.92 7.94 7.76
CA THR A 23 -33.93 6.97 6.63
C THR A 23 -33.03 5.76 6.92
N LEU A 24 -33.38 4.97 7.94
CA LEU A 24 -32.91 3.57 8.04
C LEU A 24 -34.07 2.57 7.98
N ASN A 25 -35.31 3.03 8.19
CA ASN A 25 -36.48 2.16 8.13
C ASN A 25 -37.05 1.97 6.71
N ASP A 26 -36.77 2.90 5.78
CA ASP A 26 -37.17 2.78 4.36
C ASP A 26 -36.14 2.02 3.51
N ALA A 27 -34.88 1.98 3.92
CA ALA A 27 -33.84 1.20 3.23
C ALA A 27 -34.11 -0.31 3.32
N GLY A 28 -34.79 -0.78 4.36
CA GLY A 28 -35.10 -2.20 4.57
C GLY A 28 -36.30 -2.74 3.79
N LYS A 29 -37.15 -1.88 3.20
CA LYS A 29 -38.38 -2.32 2.50
C LYS A 29 -38.29 -2.25 0.97
N ASN A 30 -37.40 -1.45 0.40
CA ASN A 30 -37.24 -1.32 -1.06
C ASN A 30 -35.90 -1.86 -1.62
N TYR A 31 -34.94 -2.21 -0.75
CA TYR A 31 -33.69 -2.86 -1.14
C TYR A 31 -33.60 -4.24 -0.48
N GLY A 32 -34.17 -5.25 -1.14
CA GLY A 32 -33.94 -6.64 -0.78
C GLY A 32 -32.43 -6.93 -0.80
N THR A 33 -31.87 -7.24 0.37
CA THR A 33 -30.60 -7.98 0.52
C THR A 33 -29.46 -7.53 -0.42
N ALA A 34 -29.11 -6.24 -0.40
CA ALA A 34 -27.99 -5.70 -1.19
C ALA A 34 -27.18 -4.59 -0.47
N LEU A 35 -27.08 -4.66 0.86
CA LEU A 35 -26.22 -3.81 1.68
C LEU A 35 -25.22 -4.68 2.48
N GLY A 36 -24.38 -5.44 1.75
CA GLY A 36 -23.34 -6.29 2.32
C GLY A 36 -21.99 -6.00 1.68
N CYS A 37 -21.00 -5.65 2.50
CA CYS A 37 -19.56 -5.74 2.21
C CYS A 37 -18.89 -4.62 1.38
N ALA A 38 -19.27 -3.36 1.59
CA ALA A 38 -18.45 -2.22 1.15
C ALA A 38 -18.00 -1.40 2.37
N GLY A 39 -16.76 -1.62 2.84
CA GLY A 39 -16.20 -0.87 3.96
C GLY A 39 -15.04 -1.60 4.61
N GLY A 40 -13.82 -1.40 4.10
CA GLY A 40 -12.62 -1.73 4.84
C GLY A 40 -12.55 -0.88 6.10
N ALA A 41 -12.69 -1.51 7.26
CA ALA A 41 -12.58 -0.81 8.54
C ALA A 41 -11.12 -0.84 9.02
N ILE A 42 -10.36 0.21 8.72
CA ILE A 42 -9.63 0.86 9.81
C ILE A 42 -10.76 1.48 10.66
N LEU A 43 -11.25 0.76 11.67
CA LEU A 43 -12.19 1.15 12.75
C LEU A 43 -12.96 -0.09 13.23
N GLY A 44 -12.22 -1.10 13.74
CA GLY A 44 -12.80 -2.38 14.15
C GLY A 44 -13.68 -2.37 15.41
N ALA A 45 -13.86 -1.24 16.08
CA ALA A 45 -14.70 -1.14 17.30
C ALA A 45 -16.08 -0.48 17.05
N GLY A 46 -16.18 0.45 16.09
CA GLY A 46 -17.40 1.25 15.89
C GLY A 46 -18.49 0.55 15.07
N LEU A 47 -18.10 -0.20 14.04
CA LEU A 47 -19.05 -0.81 13.09
C LEU A 47 -19.73 -2.06 13.67
N THR A 48 -19.04 -2.84 14.51
CA THR A 48 -19.62 -4.05 15.13
C THR A 48 -20.78 -3.70 16.06
N TYR A 49 -20.65 -2.64 16.86
CA TYR A 49 -21.72 -2.15 17.73
C TYR A 49 -22.95 -1.67 16.94
N ALA A 50 -22.72 -0.96 15.82
CA ALA A 50 -23.78 -0.44 14.97
C ALA A 50 -24.61 -1.55 14.28
N ILE A 51 -24.01 -2.73 14.05
CA ILE A 51 -24.66 -3.85 13.37
C ILE A 51 -25.30 -4.83 14.37
N THR A 52 -24.67 -5.10 15.52
CA THR A 52 -25.15 -6.15 16.43
C THR A 52 -25.94 -5.64 17.64
N GLY A 53 -25.93 -4.33 17.93
CA GLY A 53 -26.65 -3.73 19.06
C GLY A 53 -26.19 -4.22 20.45
N ASP A 54 -25.07 -4.93 20.53
CA ASP A 54 -24.64 -5.68 21.71
C ASP A 54 -23.24 -5.21 22.15
N ALA A 55 -23.20 -4.39 23.19
CA ALA A 55 -21.98 -3.76 23.70
C ALA A 55 -20.92 -4.77 24.19
N LYS A 56 -21.34 -6.00 24.57
CA LYS A 56 -20.39 -7.06 24.99
C LYS A 56 -19.64 -7.69 23.80
N LYS A 57 -20.19 -7.60 22.59
CA LYS A 57 -19.55 -8.05 21.34
C LYS A 57 -18.68 -6.99 20.69
N ALA A 58 -18.77 -5.74 21.16
CA ALA A 58 -17.94 -4.63 20.69
C ALA A 58 -16.58 -4.52 21.41
N ILE A 59 -16.39 -5.24 22.53
CA ILE A 59 -15.21 -5.08 23.41
C ILE A 59 -14.32 -6.34 23.43
N ILE A 60 -14.75 -7.47 22.88
CA ILE A 60 -13.92 -8.70 22.78
C ILE A 60 -13.44 -8.87 21.34
N GLY A 61 -12.17 -8.56 21.06
CA GLY A 61 -11.48 -9.10 19.86
C GLY A 61 -10.67 -8.12 18.99
N GLY A 62 -9.99 -7.14 19.57
CA GLY A 62 -9.11 -6.19 18.85
C GLY A 62 -7.84 -6.77 18.19
N GLY A 63 -7.75 -8.09 18.03
CA GLY A 63 -6.70 -8.78 17.26
C GLY A 63 -7.30 -9.41 15.99
N VAL A 64 -8.12 -10.45 16.12
CA VAL A 64 -8.63 -11.23 14.97
C VAL A 64 -10.12 -10.95 14.65
N GLY A 65 -10.83 -10.10 15.40
CA GLY A 65 -12.30 -9.98 15.33
C GLY A 65 -12.90 -8.84 14.50
N GLY A 66 -12.11 -7.87 14.02
CA GLY A 66 -12.64 -6.62 13.43
C GLY A 66 -12.98 -6.66 11.93
N ALA A 67 -12.67 -7.75 11.22
CA ALA A 67 -12.76 -7.82 9.75
C ALA A 67 -13.57 -9.02 9.23
N ALA A 68 -14.58 -9.47 9.98
CA ALA A 68 -15.62 -10.34 9.43
C ALA A 68 -16.70 -9.49 8.71
N GLY A 69 -16.30 -8.78 7.65
CA GLY A 69 -17.26 -8.28 6.67
C GLY A 69 -18.06 -9.46 6.12
N CYS A 70 -19.38 -9.35 6.15
CA CYS A 70 -20.36 -10.44 6.06
C CYS A 70 -19.98 -11.59 5.11
N VAL A 71 -19.94 -12.79 5.68
CA VAL A 71 -19.72 -14.11 5.06
C VAL A 71 -18.25 -14.43 4.79
N ALA A 72 -17.50 -14.77 5.85
CA ALA A 72 -16.62 -15.93 5.71
C ALA A 72 -17.56 -17.14 5.64
N GLY A 73 -17.69 -17.81 4.49
CA GLY A 73 -18.40 -19.08 4.44
C GLY A 73 -17.86 -20.04 5.49
N ASN A 74 -18.65 -21.04 5.87
CA ASN A 74 -18.27 -22.06 6.86
C ASN A 74 -16.89 -22.71 6.58
N LEU A 75 -16.37 -22.56 5.36
CA LEU A 75 -15.06 -23.04 4.91
C LEU A 75 -13.88 -22.54 5.78
N TRP A 76 -13.87 -21.26 6.19
CA TRP A 76 -12.71 -20.65 6.88
C TRP A 76 -12.90 -20.42 8.38
N GLN A 77 -14.10 -20.65 8.93
CA GLN A 77 -14.41 -20.35 10.35
C GLN A 77 -13.46 -21.04 11.33
N ASN A 78 -13.11 -22.30 11.07
CA ASN A 78 -12.17 -23.05 11.90
C ASN A 78 -10.78 -22.39 11.92
N ARG A 79 -10.31 -21.88 10.78
CA ARG A 79 -9.01 -21.19 10.68
C ARG A 79 -9.01 -19.92 11.53
N LEU A 80 -10.09 -19.13 11.43
CA LEU A 80 -10.23 -17.89 12.19
C LEU A 80 -10.20 -18.13 13.70
N GLN A 81 -10.91 -19.17 14.16
CA GLN A 81 -10.93 -19.54 15.59
C GLN A 81 -9.55 -19.98 16.10
N GLU A 82 -8.83 -20.79 15.32
CA GLU A 82 -7.48 -21.23 15.69
C GLU A 82 -6.48 -20.06 15.67
N LEU A 83 -6.55 -19.17 14.69
CA LEU A 83 -5.70 -17.98 14.62
C LEU A 83 -5.95 -17.04 15.81
N GLU A 84 -7.20 -16.81 16.19
CA GLU A 84 -7.55 -16.04 17.39
C GLU A 84 -7.05 -16.73 18.68
N ARG A 85 -7.14 -18.06 18.76
CA ARG A 85 -6.58 -18.82 19.89
C ARG A 85 -5.07 -18.62 19.98
N VAL A 86 -4.35 -18.78 18.87
CA VAL A 86 -2.89 -18.59 18.82
C VAL A 86 -2.49 -17.15 19.13
N ALA A 87 -3.23 -16.17 18.61
CA ALA A 87 -3.02 -14.75 18.90
C ALA A 87 -3.06 -14.47 20.41
N ARG A 88 -4.06 -15.01 21.11
CA ARG A 88 -4.21 -14.83 22.56
C ARG A 88 -3.16 -15.58 23.36
N GLU A 89 -2.86 -16.83 23.01
CA GLU A 89 -1.90 -17.67 23.75
C GLU A 89 -0.46 -17.17 23.63
N GLU A 90 -0.06 -16.72 22.44
CA GLU A 90 1.32 -16.30 22.17
C GLU A 90 1.50 -14.77 22.20
N HIS A 91 0.44 -14.03 22.59
CA HIS A 91 0.41 -12.57 22.59
C HIS A 91 0.81 -11.96 21.24
N LEU A 92 0.38 -12.58 20.15
CA LEU A 92 0.69 -12.15 18.79
C LEU A 92 -0.32 -11.14 18.29
N ASN A 93 0.17 -10.09 17.62
CA ASN A 93 -0.68 -9.20 16.85
C ASN A 93 -0.96 -9.84 15.48
N ILE A 94 -2.11 -10.51 15.37
CA ILE A 94 -2.59 -11.15 14.15
C ILE A 94 -3.82 -10.40 13.65
N GLN A 95 -3.81 -9.93 12.42
CA GLN A 95 -4.97 -9.37 11.73
C GLN A 95 -5.37 -10.29 10.59
N VAL A 96 -6.62 -10.73 10.56
CA VAL A 96 -7.11 -11.64 9.51
C VAL A 96 -8.11 -10.94 8.61
N GLN A 97 -7.95 -11.10 7.31
CA GLN A 97 -8.85 -10.56 6.28
C GLN A 97 -9.34 -11.70 5.41
N THR A 98 -10.64 -11.73 5.10
CA THR A 98 -11.20 -12.65 4.10
C THR A 98 -10.97 -12.12 2.70
N LEU A 99 -10.73 -13.02 1.76
CA LEU A 99 -10.58 -12.73 0.34
C LEU A 99 -11.84 -13.19 -0.39
N GLN A 100 -12.36 -12.33 -1.26
CA GLN A 100 -13.53 -12.60 -2.09
C GLN A 100 -13.10 -12.46 -3.55
N SER A 101 -13.48 -13.37 -4.44
CA SER A 101 -13.36 -13.15 -5.88
C SER A 101 -14.67 -12.65 -6.45
N GLN A 102 -14.59 -11.62 -7.28
CA GLN A 102 -15.71 -11.14 -8.08
C GLN A 102 -15.32 -11.22 -9.55
N ASP A 103 -15.98 -12.08 -10.32
CA ASP A 103 -15.77 -12.09 -11.76
C ASP A 103 -16.46 -10.87 -12.38
N VAL A 104 -15.74 -10.09 -13.18
CA VAL A 104 -16.34 -8.97 -13.91
C VAL A 104 -17.21 -9.50 -15.04
N ALA A 105 -18.49 -9.12 -15.03
CA ALA A 105 -19.39 -9.39 -16.15
C ALA A 105 -18.86 -8.70 -17.42
N THR A 106 -18.51 -9.48 -18.42
CA THR A 106 -18.30 -8.98 -19.78
C THR A 106 -19.66 -8.86 -20.47
N GLY A 107 -20.18 -7.64 -20.60
CA GLY A 107 -21.45 -7.33 -21.29
C GLY A 107 -22.57 -6.86 -20.37
N THR A 108 -23.82 -6.88 -20.85
CA THR A 108 -25.04 -6.43 -20.13
C THR A 108 -25.57 -7.45 -19.11
N ALA A 109 -24.86 -8.56 -18.87
CA ALA A 109 -25.25 -9.57 -17.90
C ALA A 109 -24.95 -9.09 -16.46
N ARG A 110 -25.85 -9.43 -15.53
CA ARG A 110 -25.65 -9.17 -14.09
C ARG A 110 -24.36 -9.87 -13.62
N ALA A 111 -23.46 -9.12 -12.97
CA ALA A 111 -22.25 -9.68 -12.38
C ALA A 111 -22.59 -10.84 -11.41
N PRO A 112 -21.89 -11.98 -11.48
CA PRO A 112 -22.08 -13.07 -10.55
C PRO A 112 -21.77 -12.61 -9.11
N ALA A 113 -22.42 -13.26 -8.14
CA ALA A 113 -22.18 -12.95 -6.73
C ALA A 113 -20.71 -13.23 -6.37
N PRO A 114 -20.11 -12.44 -5.46
CA PRO A 114 -18.75 -12.70 -4.96
C PRO A 114 -18.65 -14.11 -4.38
N THR A 115 -17.52 -14.79 -4.62
CA THR A 115 -17.22 -16.12 -4.10
C THR A 115 -16.05 -16.08 -3.11
N ASP A 116 -16.10 -16.93 -2.08
CA ASP A 116 -15.01 -17.04 -1.11
C ASP A 116 -13.72 -17.50 -1.80
N ALA A 117 -12.68 -16.66 -1.75
CA ALA A 117 -11.41 -16.91 -2.41
C ALA A 117 -10.28 -17.33 -1.46
N GLY A 118 -10.41 -17.04 -0.16
CA GLY A 118 -9.36 -17.34 0.82
C GLY A 118 -9.35 -16.45 2.05
N ILE A 119 -8.24 -16.50 2.78
CA ILE A 119 -7.94 -15.64 3.93
C ILE A 119 -6.48 -15.15 3.87
N VAL A 120 -6.21 -14.01 4.51
CA VAL A 120 -4.87 -13.48 4.76
C VAL A 120 -4.72 -13.22 6.24
N ALA A 121 -3.80 -13.92 6.88
CA ALA A 121 -3.39 -13.65 8.26
C ALA A 121 -2.10 -12.82 8.24
N GLN A 122 -2.18 -11.55 8.65
CA GLN A 122 -1.03 -10.69 8.83
C GLN A 122 -0.54 -10.81 10.27
N VAL A 123 0.70 -11.24 10.45
CA VAL A 123 1.30 -11.48 11.77
C VAL A 123 2.51 -10.57 11.90
N GLN A 124 2.54 -9.72 12.93
CA GLN A 124 3.74 -8.93 13.22
C GLN A 124 4.87 -9.85 13.68
N ASP A 125 6.08 -9.64 13.15
CA ASP A 125 7.21 -10.58 13.33
C ASP A 125 8.08 -10.29 14.57
N GLU A 126 7.61 -9.42 15.46
CA GLU A 126 8.35 -8.97 16.64
C GLU A 126 8.73 -10.16 17.54
N GLY A 127 10.03 -10.33 17.79
CA GLY A 127 10.57 -11.43 18.58
C GLY A 127 10.66 -12.78 17.86
N MET A 128 10.08 -12.93 16.66
CA MET A 128 10.13 -14.19 15.90
C MET A 128 11.53 -14.47 15.35
N PHE A 129 12.19 -13.43 14.85
CA PHE A 129 13.52 -13.52 14.22
C PHE A 129 14.55 -12.71 15.00
N ALA A 130 15.80 -13.16 14.99
CA ALA A 130 16.90 -12.31 15.41
C ALA A 130 17.06 -11.09 14.48
N THR A 131 17.55 -9.97 15.02
CA THR A 131 17.76 -8.73 14.27
C THR A 131 18.63 -8.96 13.02
N GLY A 132 18.15 -8.50 11.86
CA GLY A 132 18.87 -8.66 10.58
C GLY A 132 19.01 -10.12 10.10
N SER A 133 18.33 -11.07 10.74
CA SER A 133 18.46 -12.50 10.45
C SER A 133 17.14 -13.11 10.01
N ALA A 134 17.23 -14.22 9.27
CA ALA A 134 16.13 -15.13 8.98
C ALA A 134 16.06 -16.33 9.93
N GLN A 135 16.99 -16.41 10.90
CA GLN A 135 16.96 -17.44 11.93
C GLN A 135 15.87 -17.13 12.96
N LEU A 136 14.97 -18.09 13.16
CA LEU A 136 13.93 -18.01 14.18
C LEU A 136 14.53 -18.16 15.58
N SER A 137 14.02 -17.35 16.51
CA SER A 137 14.26 -17.52 17.94
C SER A 137 13.56 -18.78 18.47
N VAL A 138 13.83 -19.18 19.71
CA VAL A 138 13.13 -20.30 20.36
C VAL A 138 11.62 -20.02 20.43
N ASP A 139 11.25 -18.79 20.81
CA ASP A 139 9.86 -18.34 20.83
C ASP A 139 9.26 -18.29 19.43
N GLY A 140 10.00 -17.77 18.45
CA GLY A 140 9.58 -17.72 17.06
C GLY A 140 9.30 -19.11 16.49
N GLN A 141 10.14 -20.12 16.79
CA GLN A 141 9.88 -21.50 16.39
C GLN A 141 8.57 -22.03 16.99
N ARG A 142 8.30 -21.78 18.27
CA ARG A 142 7.05 -22.19 18.93
C ARG A 142 5.85 -21.48 18.29
N GLN A 143 5.93 -20.17 18.12
CA GLN A 143 4.88 -19.34 17.54
C GLN A 143 4.54 -19.79 16.11
N VAL A 144 5.56 -19.97 15.25
CA VAL A 144 5.37 -20.42 13.87
C VAL A 144 4.78 -21.83 13.81
N ARG A 145 5.18 -22.75 14.70
CA ARG A 145 4.56 -24.09 14.76
C ARG A 145 3.08 -24.02 15.15
N LYS A 146 2.71 -23.16 16.09
CA LYS A 146 1.30 -22.94 16.47
C LYS A 146 0.49 -22.31 15.33
N LEU A 147 1.05 -21.32 14.64
CA LEU A 147 0.44 -20.74 13.44
C LEU A 147 0.26 -21.80 12.36
N ALA A 148 1.28 -22.60 12.08
CA ALA A 148 1.24 -23.68 11.11
C ALA A 148 0.14 -24.71 11.42
N ALA A 149 -0.04 -25.08 12.69
CA ALA A 149 -1.11 -25.97 13.12
C ALA A 149 -2.51 -25.40 12.81
N ALA A 150 -2.69 -24.08 12.86
CA ALA A 150 -3.96 -23.44 12.48
C ALA A 150 -4.31 -23.68 10.99
N PHE A 151 -3.29 -23.78 10.11
CA PHE A 151 -3.45 -24.02 8.68
C PHE A 151 -3.37 -25.50 8.28
N ALA A 152 -2.99 -26.40 9.19
CA ALA A 152 -2.86 -27.82 8.91
C ALA A 152 -4.18 -28.43 8.40
N PRO A 153 -4.14 -29.37 7.44
CA PRO A 153 -5.33 -30.06 6.96
C PRO A 153 -5.95 -30.89 8.10
N LYS A 154 -7.28 -30.88 8.21
CA LYS A 154 -7.99 -31.78 9.14
C LYS A 154 -8.04 -33.20 8.56
N PRO A 155 -7.99 -34.25 9.39
CA PRO A 155 -8.12 -35.63 8.92
C PRO A 155 -9.36 -35.82 8.04
N GLY A 156 -9.20 -36.49 6.90
CA GLY A 156 -10.27 -36.73 5.93
C GLY A 156 -10.58 -35.56 4.97
N GLN A 157 -9.86 -34.43 5.06
CA GLN A 157 -10.02 -33.30 4.12
C GLN A 157 -8.90 -33.29 3.07
N ASN A 158 -9.24 -33.60 1.82
CA ASN A 158 -8.40 -33.30 0.67
C ASN A 158 -8.64 -31.85 0.24
N SER A 159 -7.75 -30.94 0.66
CA SER A 159 -7.80 -29.54 0.25
C SER A 159 -6.92 -29.30 -0.98
N GLN A 160 -7.41 -28.54 -1.95
CA GLN A 160 -6.64 -28.03 -3.09
C GLN A 160 -6.03 -26.64 -2.79
N ALA A 161 -6.21 -26.12 -1.57
CA ALA A 161 -5.84 -24.76 -1.23
C ALA A 161 -4.35 -24.50 -1.41
N ALA A 162 -3.96 -23.38 -1.99
CA ALA A 162 -2.57 -22.95 -2.03
C ALA A 162 -2.29 -22.03 -0.85
N ILE A 163 -1.12 -22.18 -0.23
CA ILE A 163 -0.66 -21.30 0.85
C ILE A 163 0.57 -20.53 0.38
N LEU A 164 0.51 -19.21 0.50
CA LEU A 164 1.63 -18.31 0.25
C LEU A 164 2.04 -17.63 1.55
N VAL A 165 3.32 -17.71 1.88
CA VAL A 165 3.94 -16.92 2.94
C VAL A 165 4.65 -15.73 2.33
N VAL A 166 4.26 -14.50 2.69
CA VAL A 166 4.91 -13.27 2.24
C VAL A 166 5.64 -12.63 3.40
N GLY A 167 6.96 -12.45 3.28
CA GLY A 167 7.74 -11.70 4.24
C GLY A 167 7.78 -10.22 3.89
N HIS A 168 7.74 -9.37 4.90
CA HIS A 168 7.89 -7.92 4.77
C HIS A 168 8.96 -7.40 5.73
N THR A 169 9.61 -6.32 5.34
CA THR A 169 10.50 -5.54 6.21
C THR A 169 9.96 -4.13 6.38
N ASP A 170 10.54 -3.40 7.32
CA ASP A 170 10.43 -1.94 7.28
C ASP A 170 11.35 -1.33 6.20
N GLY A 171 11.25 -0.01 6.03
CA GLY A 171 12.03 0.76 5.06
C GLY A 171 13.52 0.92 5.38
N THR A 172 14.02 0.34 6.46
CA THR A 172 15.45 0.46 6.85
C THR A 172 16.32 -0.38 5.93
N GLY A 173 17.42 0.17 5.42
CA GLY A 173 18.34 -0.54 4.51
C GLY A 173 17.97 -0.41 3.03
N SER A 174 18.66 -1.17 2.18
CA SER A 174 18.44 -1.15 0.74
C SER A 174 17.29 -2.07 0.33
N ALA A 175 16.61 -1.75 -0.78
CA ALA A 175 15.53 -2.57 -1.33
C ALA A 175 15.96 -4.04 -1.55
N ALA A 176 17.15 -4.25 -2.12
CA ALA A 176 17.71 -5.58 -2.38
C ALA A 176 18.04 -6.37 -1.10
N THR A 177 18.55 -5.71 -0.06
CA THR A 177 18.78 -6.37 1.24
C THR A 177 17.45 -6.78 1.87
N ASN A 178 16.46 -5.90 1.83
CA ASN A 178 15.14 -6.12 2.40
C ASN A 178 14.36 -7.23 1.67
N GLN A 179 14.43 -7.25 0.34
CA GLN A 179 13.86 -8.32 -0.48
C GLN A 179 14.45 -9.67 -0.08
N ARG A 180 15.79 -9.80 -0.04
CA ARG A 180 16.46 -11.07 0.31
C ARG A 180 16.14 -11.53 1.73
N LEU A 181 16.21 -10.62 2.71
CA LEU A 181 15.94 -10.94 4.11
C LEU A 181 14.48 -11.43 4.30
N SER A 182 13.53 -10.70 3.73
CA SER A 182 12.12 -11.07 3.82
C SER A 182 11.80 -12.39 3.12
N GLU A 183 12.45 -12.69 1.99
CA GLU A 183 12.30 -13.97 1.29
C GLU A 183 12.81 -15.15 2.13
N GLN A 184 13.99 -14.99 2.75
CA GLN A 184 14.57 -16.01 3.62
C GLN A 184 13.66 -16.29 4.84
N ARG A 185 13.09 -15.24 5.45
CA ARG A 185 12.12 -15.36 6.54
C ARG A 185 10.85 -16.08 6.10
N ALA A 186 10.30 -15.69 4.96
CA ALA A 186 9.10 -16.32 4.39
C ALA A 186 9.34 -17.80 4.09
N ARG A 187 10.50 -18.15 3.52
CA ARG A 187 10.90 -19.54 3.26
C ARG A 187 11.03 -20.34 4.55
N ALA A 188 11.65 -19.80 5.59
CA ALA A 188 11.80 -20.48 6.87
C ALA A 188 10.44 -20.83 7.50
N ILE A 189 9.50 -19.89 7.46
CA ILE A 189 8.12 -20.09 7.93
C ILE A 189 7.41 -21.13 7.05
N ALA A 190 7.51 -21.03 5.72
CA ALA A 190 6.90 -21.99 4.80
C ALA A 190 7.40 -23.42 5.03
N SER A 191 8.69 -23.60 5.32
CA SER A 191 9.26 -24.91 5.67
C SER A 191 8.64 -25.50 6.94
N ILE A 192 8.46 -24.70 8.00
CA ILE A 192 7.82 -25.18 9.23
C ILE A 192 6.35 -25.52 8.99
N LEU A 193 5.65 -24.74 8.16
CA LEU A 193 4.28 -25.06 7.76
C LEU A 193 4.21 -26.42 7.06
N ALA A 194 5.18 -26.73 6.20
CA ALA A 194 5.25 -28.02 5.55
C ALA A 194 5.55 -29.18 6.52
N GLU A 195 6.41 -28.96 7.51
CA GLU A 195 6.68 -29.93 8.59
C GLU A 195 5.42 -30.26 9.42
N GLN A 196 4.44 -29.34 9.50
CA GLN A 196 3.15 -29.57 10.17
C GLN A 196 2.12 -30.27 9.27
N GLY A 197 2.54 -30.86 8.15
CA GLY A 197 1.70 -31.73 7.31
C GLY A 197 1.03 -31.02 6.13
N ILE A 198 1.40 -29.77 5.83
CA ILE A 198 0.95 -29.10 4.61
C ILE A 198 1.86 -29.53 3.46
N ALA A 199 1.30 -30.10 2.40
CA ALA A 199 2.08 -30.58 1.26
C ALA A 199 2.93 -29.46 0.65
N ALA A 200 4.26 -29.65 0.55
CA ALA A 200 5.19 -28.63 0.06
C ALA A 200 4.87 -28.14 -1.37
N GLN A 201 4.20 -28.95 -2.19
CA GLN A 201 3.73 -28.59 -3.53
C GLN A 201 2.64 -27.51 -3.50
N ARG A 202 1.92 -27.37 -2.38
CA ARG A 202 0.89 -26.36 -2.13
C ARG A 202 1.43 -25.14 -1.38
N MET A 203 2.70 -25.19 -0.96
CA MET A 203 3.37 -24.12 -0.22
C MET A 203 4.19 -23.24 -1.15
N PHE A 204 4.03 -21.93 -0.98
CA PHE A 204 4.72 -20.90 -1.72
C PHE A 204 5.28 -19.85 -0.77
N PHE A 205 6.33 -19.15 -1.19
CA PHE A 205 6.91 -18.05 -0.42
C PHE A 205 7.34 -16.88 -1.32
N GLN A 206 7.35 -15.67 -0.76
CA GLN A 206 7.77 -14.44 -1.42
C GLN A 206 8.44 -13.49 -0.41
N GLY A 207 9.54 -12.86 -0.80
CA GLY A 207 10.07 -11.69 -0.09
C GLY A 207 9.59 -10.40 -0.74
N ALA A 208 8.67 -9.68 -0.10
CA ALA A 208 8.19 -8.39 -0.59
C ALA A 208 9.06 -7.21 -0.12
N GLY A 209 10.04 -7.44 0.75
CA GLY A 209 10.87 -6.39 1.34
C GLY A 209 10.02 -5.27 1.94
N ALA A 210 10.43 -4.03 1.69
CA ALA A 210 9.69 -2.83 2.09
C ALA A 210 8.61 -2.40 1.06
N SER A 211 8.44 -3.11 -0.06
CA SER A 211 7.66 -2.62 -1.22
C SER A 211 6.14 -2.46 -0.96
N ARG A 212 5.64 -3.09 0.10
CA ARG A 212 4.22 -3.16 0.48
C ARG A 212 4.00 -2.60 1.91
N PRO A 213 4.26 -1.30 2.15
CA PRO A 213 4.10 -0.70 3.47
C PRO A 213 2.62 -0.57 3.83
N ILE A 214 2.31 -0.78 5.11
CA ILE A 214 0.97 -0.65 5.70
C ILE A 214 0.91 0.42 6.80
N ALA A 215 2.05 1.02 7.09
CA ALA A 215 2.21 2.07 8.08
C ALA A 215 3.37 2.99 7.66
N ASP A 216 3.41 4.19 8.24
CA ASP A 216 4.46 5.16 7.97
C ASP A 216 5.84 4.62 8.41
N ASN A 217 6.82 4.69 7.51
CA ASN A 217 8.20 4.30 7.79
C ASN A 217 9.02 5.43 8.45
N SER A 218 8.55 6.68 8.35
CA SER A 218 9.21 7.84 8.93
C SER A 218 9.05 7.90 10.46
N ASP A 219 7.93 7.39 10.96
CA ASP A 219 7.63 7.25 12.40
C ASP A 219 8.13 5.91 12.94
N SER A 220 9.00 5.94 13.94
CA SER A 220 9.56 4.73 14.57
C SER A 220 8.52 3.80 15.22
N GLN A 221 7.44 4.33 15.78
CA GLN A 221 6.40 3.53 16.42
C GLN A 221 5.52 2.84 15.37
N GLN A 222 5.26 3.52 14.25
CA GLN A 222 4.46 2.97 13.17
C GLN A 222 5.25 2.00 12.27
N ARG A 223 6.53 2.31 12.02
CA ARG A 223 7.42 1.53 11.18
C ARG A 223 7.48 0.06 11.59
N GLY A 224 7.38 -0.23 12.89
CA GLY A 224 7.34 -1.60 13.42
C GLY A 224 6.26 -2.48 12.79
N LYS A 225 5.10 -1.91 12.44
CA LYS A 225 3.99 -2.63 11.82
C LYS A 225 4.32 -3.16 10.42
N ASN A 226 5.30 -2.56 9.73
CA ASN A 226 5.73 -3.02 8.41
C ASN A 226 6.55 -4.32 8.50
N ARG A 227 7.14 -4.63 9.65
CA ARG A 227 7.81 -5.91 9.90
C ARG A 227 6.77 -6.97 10.25
N ARG A 228 6.34 -7.71 9.23
CA ARG A 228 5.24 -8.66 9.32
C ARG A 228 5.43 -9.80 8.34
N VAL A 229 4.67 -10.86 8.57
CA VAL A 229 4.52 -11.98 7.64
C VAL A 229 3.03 -12.11 7.33
N GLU A 230 2.71 -12.27 6.04
CA GLU A 230 1.36 -12.60 5.60
C GLU A 230 1.29 -14.08 5.28
N ILE A 231 0.39 -14.82 5.91
CA ILE A 231 0.04 -16.19 5.53
C ILE A 231 -1.28 -16.13 4.79
N VAL A 232 -1.20 -16.35 3.49
CA VAL A 232 -2.33 -16.30 2.55
C VAL A 232 -2.74 -17.74 2.25
N GLU A 233 -3.97 -18.12 2.59
CA GLU A 233 -4.56 -19.40 2.15
C GLU A 233 -5.67 -19.08 1.13
N VAL A 234 -5.55 -19.62 -0.07
CA VAL A 234 -6.54 -19.43 -1.15
C VAL A 234 -7.04 -20.78 -1.65
N THR A 235 -8.24 -20.81 -2.25
CA THR A 235 -8.94 -22.06 -2.63
C THR A 235 -8.13 -22.98 -3.55
N ASP A 236 -7.29 -22.41 -4.41
CA ASP A 236 -6.44 -23.15 -5.34
C ASP A 236 -5.26 -22.30 -5.88
N ARG A 237 -4.41 -22.92 -6.70
CA ARG A 237 -3.24 -22.27 -7.32
C ARG A 237 -3.62 -21.16 -8.30
N ASN A 238 -4.75 -21.23 -8.99
CA ASN A 238 -5.16 -20.18 -9.93
C ASN A 238 -5.58 -18.92 -9.15
N MET A 239 -6.28 -19.08 -8.03
CA MET A 239 -6.59 -17.99 -7.12
C MET A 239 -5.33 -17.37 -6.52
N LEU A 240 -4.28 -18.17 -6.27
CA LEU A 240 -2.98 -17.65 -5.86
C LEU A 240 -2.36 -16.76 -6.94
N VAL A 241 -2.34 -17.19 -8.20
CA VAL A 241 -1.83 -16.38 -9.32
C VAL A 241 -2.60 -15.07 -9.43
N LYS A 242 -3.94 -15.11 -9.36
CA LYS A 242 -4.78 -13.89 -9.36
C LYS A 242 -4.42 -12.94 -8.21
N ARG A 243 -4.21 -13.47 -6.99
CA ARG A 243 -3.80 -12.67 -5.83
C ARG A 243 -2.44 -12.02 -6.05
N VAL A 244 -1.45 -12.79 -6.48
CA VAL A 244 -0.08 -12.28 -6.69
C VAL A 244 -0.08 -11.16 -7.74
N ASN A 245 -0.83 -11.33 -8.82
CA ASN A 245 -1.00 -10.31 -9.85
C ASN A 245 -1.73 -9.06 -9.33
N ALA A 246 -2.75 -9.22 -8.49
CA ALA A 246 -3.48 -8.10 -7.89
C ALA A 246 -2.64 -7.29 -6.89
N GLU A 247 -1.61 -7.91 -6.28
CA GLU A 247 -0.71 -7.26 -5.32
C GLU A 247 0.55 -6.68 -5.98
N GLN A 248 0.76 -6.92 -7.27
CA GLN A 248 1.86 -6.36 -8.03
C GLN A 248 1.55 -4.92 -8.43
N ASN A 249 2.46 -3.99 -8.09
CA ASN A 249 2.34 -2.56 -8.43
C ASN A 249 0.99 -1.94 -8.05
N ASN A 250 0.38 -2.41 -6.97
CA ASN A 250 -0.94 -1.96 -6.53
C ASN A 250 -0.87 -0.54 -5.94
N THR A 251 -1.77 0.34 -6.38
CA THR A 251 -1.82 1.75 -5.95
C THR A 251 -2.10 1.93 -4.46
N LYS A 252 -2.68 0.95 -3.76
CA LYS A 252 -2.87 1.01 -2.31
C LYS A 252 -1.55 1.22 -1.55
N TYR A 253 -0.44 0.78 -2.12
CA TYR A 253 0.88 0.93 -1.53
C TYR A 253 1.49 2.32 -1.72
N LEU A 254 0.79 3.25 -2.38
CA LEU A 254 1.12 4.67 -2.40
C LEU A 254 0.77 5.40 -1.10
N ALA A 255 -0.12 4.80 -0.28
CA ALA A 255 -0.57 5.40 0.96
C ALA A 255 0.58 5.69 1.94
N HIS A 256 1.63 4.86 1.88
CA HIS A 256 2.83 5.01 2.68
C HIS A 256 4.07 4.87 1.80
N GLY A 257 5.05 5.75 2.01
CA GLY A 257 6.36 5.66 1.38
C GLY A 257 7.27 4.67 2.11
N THR A 258 8.35 4.26 1.46
CA THR A 258 9.38 3.38 2.07
C THR A 258 10.57 4.14 2.65
N SER A 259 10.58 5.47 2.59
CA SER A 259 11.64 6.25 3.24
C SER A 259 11.48 6.21 4.76
N THR A 260 12.60 6.04 5.46
CA THR A 260 12.66 6.18 6.93
C THR A 260 13.04 7.60 7.35
N GLU A 261 13.36 8.46 6.40
CA GLU A 261 13.61 9.86 6.69
C GLU A 261 12.27 10.55 6.97
N PRO A 262 12.15 11.31 8.07
CA PRO A 262 11.02 12.20 8.28
C PRO A 262 10.83 13.06 7.03
N ALA A 263 9.58 13.20 6.57
CA ALA A 263 9.25 14.31 5.71
C ALA A 263 9.81 15.57 6.39
N ARG A 264 10.60 16.39 5.68
CA ARG A 264 11.22 17.59 6.24
C ARG A 264 10.13 18.61 6.57
N THR A 265 9.46 18.41 7.70
CA THR A 265 8.53 19.39 8.26
C THR A 265 9.38 20.43 8.96
N VAL A 266 9.38 21.65 8.43
CA VAL A 266 9.91 22.81 9.12
C VAL A 266 9.14 22.94 10.43
N THR A 267 9.85 22.87 11.55
CA THR A 267 9.30 23.13 12.88
C THR A 267 8.78 24.57 12.92
N THR A 268 7.51 24.79 12.62
CA THR A 268 6.85 26.02 13.06
C THR A 268 6.66 25.90 14.56
N THR A 269 7.61 26.45 15.32
CA THR A 269 7.48 26.64 16.76
C THR A 269 6.27 27.53 17.03
N SER A 270 5.11 26.91 17.26
CA SER A 270 3.98 27.51 17.92
C SER A 270 4.35 27.75 19.38
N LYS A 271 4.81 28.96 19.71
CA LYS A 271 4.73 29.50 21.07
C LYS A 271 3.67 30.60 21.08
N SER A 272 2.62 30.32 21.83
CA SER A 272 1.53 31.22 22.17
C SER A 272 1.93 32.24 23.25
N LYS A 273 1.22 33.38 23.22
CA LYS A 273 1.07 34.49 24.19
C LYS A 273 1.90 35.79 24.03
N PRO A 274 1.35 36.97 24.44
CA PRO A 274 1.15 38.09 23.53
C PRO A 274 1.91 39.38 23.92
N ALA A 275 2.15 40.19 22.88
CA ALA A 275 2.27 41.66 22.82
C ALA A 275 3.15 42.42 23.83
N VAL A 276 4.19 43.10 23.32
CA VAL A 276 4.37 44.57 23.42
C VAL A 276 5.12 45.06 22.16
N ALA A 277 4.68 46.20 21.63
CA ALA A 277 5.18 46.85 20.43
C ALA A 277 6.60 47.45 20.58
N SER A 278 7.40 47.38 19.50
CA SER A 278 8.33 48.46 19.14
C SER A 278 8.69 48.39 17.65
N LYS A 279 8.90 49.58 17.09
CA LYS A 279 9.14 49.96 15.70
C LYS A 279 10.45 49.41 15.11
N ALA A 280 10.43 49.37 13.78
CA ALA A 280 11.46 49.80 12.83
C ALA A 280 11.94 48.69 11.89
N ALA A 281 11.75 48.98 10.60
CA ALA A 281 12.15 48.20 9.46
C ALA A 281 13.67 48.03 9.40
N SER A 282 14.09 46.81 9.09
CA SER A 282 15.31 46.54 8.34
C SER A 282 15.03 45.30 7.50
N GLU A 283 14.96 45.48 6.18
CA GLU A 283 15.02 44.40 5.21
C GLU A 283 16.26 43.55 5.48
N SER A 284 16.07 42.35 6.04
CA SER A 284 17.11 41.34 6.07
C SER A 284 17.16 40.67 4.71
N LYS A 285 18.22 40.99 3.97
CA LYS A 285 18.70 40.21 2.81
C LYS A 285 18.62 38.70 3.10
N PRO A 286 18.23 37.87 2.12
CA PRO A 286 18.35 36.41 2.27
C PRO A 286 19.83 36.03 2.15
N THR A 287 20.47 35.81 3.29
CA THR A 287 21.74 35.09 3.39
C THR A 287 21.45 33.62 3.66
N ASP A 288 21.38 32.82 2.59
CA ASP A 288 22.23 31.62 2.41
C ASP A 288 22.04 31.05 0.99
N SER A 289 22.90 31.47 0.05
CA SER A 289 22.90 31.01 -1.34
C SER A 289 23.69 29.70 -1.49
N GLY A 290 23.18 28.61 -0.93
CA GLY A 290 23.58 27.27 -1.37
C GLY A 290 23.09 27.04 -2.79
N THR A 291 24.01 26.99 -3.76
CA THR A 291 23.65 26.95 -5.18
C THR A 291 23.23 25.53 -5.56
N ALA A 292 21.99 25.33 -6.01
CA ALA A 292 21.59 24.09 -6.67
C ALA A 292 22.49 23.85 -7.90
N LEU A 293 22.87 22.61 -8.18
CA LEU A 293 23.66 22.25 -9.38
C LEU A 293 22.97 22.76 -10.66
N VAL A 294 21.64 22.62 -10.67
CA VAL A 294 20.71 23.10 -11.69
C VAL A 294 19.46 23.63 -10.96
N ASP A 295 18.97 24.82 -11.30
CA ASP A 295 17.73 25.37 -10.74
C ASP A 295 16.61 25.24 -11.77
N PHE A 296 15.59 24.44 -11.45
CA PHE A 296 14.46 24.19 -12.34
C PHE A 296 13.27 25.14 -12.11
N GLY A 297 13.47 26.25 -11.36
CA GLY A 297 12.45 27.28 -11.16
C GLY A 297 11.24 26.83 -10.34
N GLY A 298 11.45 25.87 -9.43
CA GLY A 298 10.43 25.27 -8.58
C GLY A 298 10.21 25.99 -7.25
N GLN A 299 9.35 25.40 -6.43
CA GLN A 299 8.99 25.85 -5.08
C GLN A 299 9.43 24.81 -4.04
N SER A 300 9.37 25.16 -2.75
CA SER A 300 9.67 24.19 -1.69
C SER A 300 8.71 22.99 -1.77
N ALA A 301 9.26 21.79 -1.72
CA ALA A 301 8.49 20.55 -1.71
C ALA A 301 7.70 20.35 -0.40
N SER A 302 8.13 20.97 0.71
CA SER A 302 7.39 20.93 1.99
C SER A 302 6.07 21.69 1.94
N ASP A 303 6.01 22.72 1.09
CA ASP A 303 4.89 23.66 1.03
C ASP A 303 3.91 23.31 -0.10
N THR A 304 4.24 22.31 -0.91
CA THR A 304 3.47 21.89 -2.08
C THR A 304 2.72 20.60 -1.77
N ALA A 305 1.38 20.66 -1.80
CA ALA A 305 0.57 19.46 -1.70
C ALA A 305 0.75 18.59 -2.96
N TRP A 306 1.19 17.35 -2.78
CA TRP A 306 1.31 16.39 -3.88
C TRP A 306 -0.01 15.69 -4.14
N THR A 307 -0.52 15.78 -5.37
CA THR A 307 -1.86 15.27 -5.74
C THR A 307 -1.84 14.24 -6.87
N LEU A 308 -0.68 13.95 -7.48
CA LEU A 308 -0.59 13.08 -8.67
C LEU A 308 -1.16 11.67 -8.42
N GLY A 309 -0.99 11.13 -7.22
CA GLY A 309 -1.52 9.81 -6.85
C GLY A 309 -3.05 9.77 -6.76
N GLN A 310 -3.69 10.91 -6.47
CA GLN A 310 -5.16 11.00 -6.34
C GLN A 310 -5.87 10.84 -7.68
N ALA A 311 -5.20 11.16 -8.79
CA ALA A 311 -5.74 10.97 -10.14
C ALA A 311 -5.79 9.49 -10.57
N ILE A 312 -5.09 8.60 -9.85
CA ILE A 312 -4.90 7.21 -10.27
C ILE A 312 -5.96 6.34 -9.60
N ALA A 313 -7.10 6.22 -10.29
CA ALA A 313 -8.13 5.28 -9.90
C ALA A 313 -7.54 3.87 -9.80
N PRO A 314 -7.71 3.16 -8.67
CA PRO A 314 -7.31 1.77 -8.57
C PRO A 314 -8.02 0.94 -9.64
N LYS A 315 -7.38 -0.15 -10.04
CA LYS A 315 -7.98 -1.09 -10.98
C LYS A 315 -9.35 -1.54 -10.44
N LYS A 316 -10.40 -1.36 -11.25
CA LYS A 316 -11.70 -2.00 -11.04
C LYS A 316 -11.45 -3.47 -11.34
N ALA A 317 -11.03 -4.19 -10.32
CA ALA A 317 -10.41 -5.47 -10.59
C ALA A 317 -11.41 -6.39 -11.28
N GLY A 318 -10.98 -6.94 -12.41
CA GLY A 318 -11.55 -8.13 -13.04
C GLY A 318 -11.84 -9.27 -12.05
N PHE A 319 -11.15 -9.25 -10.90
CA PHE A 319 -11.17 -10.20 -9.80
C PHE A 319 -10.68 -9.50 -8.51
N ALA A 320 -11.45 -8.57 -7.94
CA ALA A 320 -11.06 -7.81 -6.73
C ALA A 320 -11.00 -8.71 -5.50
N LEU A 321 -9.80 -9.11 -5.07
CA LEU A 321 -9.58 -9.83 -3.80
C LEU A 321 -9.60 -8.92 -2.55
N VAL A 322 -9.91 -7.63 -2.70
CA VAL A 322 -10.09 -6.66 -1.61
C VAL A 322 -11.15 -5.62 -2.03
N SER A 323 -11.99 -5.20 -1.08
CA SER A 323 -12.99 -4.13 -1.22
C SER A 323 -12.40 -2.85 -1.81
N SER A 324 -13.05 -2.28 -2.83
CA SER A 324 -12.70 -1.03 -3.51
C SER A 324 -13.05 0.24 -2.71
N ALA A 325 -12.93 0.20 -1.38
CA ALA A 325 -13.34 1.30 -0.52
C ALA A 325 -12.35 2.48 -0.62
N HIS A 326 -12.81 3.60 -1.18
CA HIS A 326 -12.26 4.96 -1.07
C HIS A 326 -10.77 5.15 -1.36
N ALA A 327 -10.36 4.95 -2.62
CA ALA A 327 -9.02 5.35 -3.06
C ALA A 327 -8.84 6.84 -3.34
N SER A 328 -9.94 7.59 -3.45
CA SER A 328 -9.93 9.05 -3.65
C SER A 328 -9.46 9.83 -2.41
N ASP A 329 -9.42 9.20 -1.23
CA ASP A 329 -9.09 9.85 0.06
C ASP A 329 -7.81 9.30 0.70
N LEU A 330 -7.07 8.41 0.02
CA LEU A 330 -5.81 7.89 0.58
C LEU A 330 -4.74 8.99 0.54
N PRO A 331 -4.17 9.40 1.69
CA PRO A 331 -3.01 10.27 1.72
C PRO A 331 -1.93 9.57 0.90
N SER A 332 -1.46 10.20 -0.17
CA SER A 332 -0.46 9.59 -1.05
C SER A 332 0.78 10.46 -1.04
N SER A 333 1.94 9.79 -1.03
CA SER A 333 3.22 10.46 -0.82
C SER A 333 3.97 10.60 -2.14
N SER A 334 4.67 11.73 -2.32
CA SER A 334 5.53 11.96 -3.47
C SER A 334 6.75 11.05 -3.47
N CYS A 335 7.53 11.07 -4.54
CA CYS A 335 8.77 10.29 -4.60
C CYS A 335 9.81 10.68 -3.53
N GLU A 336 9.74 11.88 -2.94
CA GLU A 336 10.66 12.30 -1.87
C GLU A 336 10.46 11.51 -0.56
N ALA A 337 9.25 11.03 -0.30
CA ALA A 337 8.95 10.20 0.87
C ALA A 337 9.07 8.70 0.58
N ASP A 338 9.47 8.33 -0.64
CA ASP A 338 9.52 6.96 -1.12
C ASP A 338 10.95 6.58 -1.51
N ARG A 339 11.19 5.29 -1.76
CA ARG A 339 12.48 4.79 -2.25
C ARG A 339 12.25 3.71 -3.31
N PRO A 340 13.31 3.29 -4.04
CA PRO A 340 13.21 2.11 -4.90
C PRO A 340 12.58 0.92 -4.16
N ARG A 341 11.62 0.27 -4.79
CA ARG A 341 10.89 -0.87 -4.24
C ARG A 341 11.28 -2.13 -4.99
N GLU A 342 11.56 -3.18 -4.25
CA GLU A 342 11.91 -4.48 -4.80
C GLU A 342 11.05 -5.55 -4.14
N SER A 343 10.35 -6.33 -4.97
CA SER A 343 9.54 -7.46 -4.54
C SER A 343 9.97 -8.67 -5.35
N GLY A 344 10.28 -9.76 -4.64
CA GLY A 344 10.76 -10.99 -5.27
C GLY A 344 9.66 -11.72 -6.03
N LYS A 345 10.08 -12.71 -6.82
CA LYS A 345 9.15 -13.69 -7.39
C LYS A 345 8.55 -14.54 -6.27
N VAL A 346 7.40 -15.14 -6.56
CA VAL A 346 6.83 -16.17 -5.68
C VAL A 346 7.45 -17.50 -6.07
N PHE A 347 7.92 -18.29 -5.12
CA PHE A 347 8.52 -19.59 -5.37
C PHE A 347 7.72 -20.71 -4.73
N ASN A 348 7.63 -21.86 -5.40
CA ASN A 348 7.10 -23.07 -4.80
C ASN A 348 8.13 -23.71 -3.87
N LEU A 349 7.71 -24.17 -2.69
CA LEU A 349 8.61 -24.73 -1.70
C LEU A 349 9.20 -26.08 -2.13
N ALA A 350 8.40 -26.94 -2.78
CA ALA A 350 8.84 -28.26 -3.21
C ALA A 350 9.78 -28.20 -4.43
N SER A 351 9.40 -27.47 -5.47
CA SER A 351 10.17 -27.44 -6.72
C SER A 351 11.26 -26.36 -6.75
N GLY A 352 11.18 -25.33 -5.90
CA GLY A 352 12.02 -24.15 -5.97
C GLY A 352 11.79 -23.28 -7.21
N GLN A 353 10.80 -23.62 -8.05
CA GLN A 353 10.49 -22.88 -9.27
C GLN A 353 9.63 -21.66 -8.96
N ALA A 354 9.82 -20.60 -9.76
CA ALA A 354 8.97 -19.43 -9.68
C ALA A 354 7.54 -19.79 -10.11
N LEU A 355 6.55 -19.24 -9.41
CA LEU A 355 5.17 -19.25 -9.84
C LEU A 355 5.06 -18.42 -11.12
N GLU A 356 4.54 -19.03 -12.17
CA GLU A 356 4.22 -18.34 -13.42
C GLU A 356 3.03 -17.41 -13.17
N THR A 357 3.31 -16.11 -13.14
CA THR A 357 2.34 -15.05 -12.86
C THR A 357 1.99 -14.22 -14.09
N GLN A 358 2.87 -14.20 -15.09
CA GLN A 358 2.71 -13.40 -16.32
C GLN A 358 2.20 -14.25 -17.47
N THR A 359 1.28 -13.69 -18.24
CA THR A 359 0.79 -14.27 -19.49
C THR A 359 1.59 -13.81 -20.69
N THR A 360 2.19 -12.62 -20.65
CA THR A 360 2.92 -12.03 -21.79
C THR A 360 4.11 -11.16 -21.38
N THR A 361 5.10 -11.03 -22.28
CA THR A 361 6.21 -10.05 -22.19
C THR A 361 5.92 -8.80 -23.02
N GLU A 362 4.64 -8.57 -23.36
CA GLU A 362 4.24 -7.43 -24.16
C GLU A 362 4.37 -6.13 -23.36
N TYR A 363 4.66 -5.04 -24.05
CA TYR A 363 4.71 -3.71 -23.46
C TYR A 363 3.34 -3.03 -23.54
N LEU A 364 3.09 -2.09 -22.62
CA LEU A 364 2.03 -1.11 -22.85
C LEU A 364 2.30 -0.38 -24.19
N PRO A 365 1.27 -0.12 -25.01
CA PRO A 365 1.44 0.57 -26.28
C PRO A 365 2.24 1.87 -26.10
N GLY A 366 3.32 2.03 -26.87
CA GLY A 366 4.18 3.21 -26.81
C GLY A 366 5.14 3.30 -25.61
N TYR A 367 5.27 2.27 -24.78
CA TYR A 367 6.20 2.21 -23.64
C TYR A 367 7.25 1.11 -23.77
N ASN A 368 7.61 0.73 -25.01
CA ASN A 368 8.71 -0.18 -25.28
C ASN A 368 9.99 0.62 -25.57
N ASN A 369 10.85 0.75 -24.55
CA ASN A 369 12.17 1.37 -24.66
C ASN A 369 12.19 2.80 -25.22
N ARG A 370 11.24 3.65 -24.80
CA ARG A 370 11.07 5.00 -25.37
C ARG A 370 11.79 6.08 -24.58
N VAL A 371 12.19 7.15 -25.29
CA VAL A 371 12.77 8.36 -24.70
C VAL A 371 11.65 9.36 -24.44
N TRP A 372 11.69 9.98 -23.27
CA TRP A 372 10.71 10.97 -22.81
C TRP A 372 11.45 12.19 -22.30
N ALA A 373 11.14 13.38 -22.82
CA ALA A 373 11.87 14.59 -22.46
C ALA A 373 10.97 15.83 -22.43
N ASN A 374 11.39 16.85 -21.69
CA ASN A 374 10.83 18.20 -21.77
C ASN A 374 11.85 19.24 -21.32
N LEU A 375 11.60 20.50 -21.69
CA LEU A 375 12.30 21.65 -21.14
C LEU A 375 11.64 22.09 -19.83
N VAL A 376 12.47 22.31 -18.81
CA VAL A 376 12.07 22.85 -17.50
C VAL A 376 13.02 23.98 -17.17
N ASN A 377 12.50 25.22 -17.09
CA ASN A 377 13.30 26.42 -16.84
C ASN A 377 14.53 26.55 -17.76
N GLY A 378 14.35 26.28 -19.07
CA GLY A 378 15.44 26.32 -20.07
C GLY A 378 16.39 25.11 -20.03
N HIS A 379 16.15 24.12 -19.18
CA HIS A 379 16.99 22.92 -19.05
C HIS A 379 16.27 21.72 -19.67
N LEU A 380 16.95 20.96 -20.52
CA LEU A 380 16.39 19.71 -21.05
C LEU A 380 16.53 18.62 -20.00
N VAL A 381 15.42 18.01 -19.64
CA VAL A 381 15.38 16.83 -18.78
C VAL A 381 14.85 15.66 -19.61
N THR A 382 15.61 14.57 -19.64
CA THR A 382 15.30 13.36 -20.39
C THR A 382 15.24 12.16 -19.46
N LEU A 383 14.23 11.32 -19.64
CA LEU A 383 14.01 10.04 -18.98
C LEU A 383 14.07 8.94 -20.05
N SER A 384 15.01 8.00 -19.91
CA SER A 384 15.21 6.95 -20.91
C SER A 384 15.89 5.71 -20.33
N PRO A 385 15.57 4.50 -20.81
CA PRO A 385 14.34 4.17 -21.52
C PRO A 385 13.15 4.09 -20.55
N VAL A 386 12.00 4.60 -20.94
CA VAL A 386 10.73 4.23 -20.31
C VAL A 386 10.26 2.91 -20.92
N SER A 387 10.23 1.87 -20.08
CA SER A 387 9.94 0.49 -20.45
C SER A 387 8.94 -0.14 -19.48
N ILE A 388 7.67 -0.22 -19.88
CA ILE A 388 6.57 -0.68 -19.03
C ILE A 388 5.85 -1.86 -19.68
N LEU A 389 5.86 -3.03 -19.02
CA LEU A 389 5.14 -4.23 -19.46
C LEU A 389 3.63 -4.03 -19.34
N ARG A 390 2.85 -4.66 -20.23
CA ARG A 390 1.38 -4.62 -20.22
C ARG A 390 0.82 -5.31 -18.98
N ASP A 391 1.39 -6.46 -18.63
CA ASP A 391 0.95 -7.25 -17.49
C ASP A 391 1.54 -6.68 -16.19
N GLY A 392 0.67 -6.15 -15.34
CA GLY A 392 1.03 -5.58 -14.04
C GLY A 392 1.80 -4.26 -14.10
N ALA A 393 1.90 -3.61 -15.26
CA ALA A 393 2.66 -2.37 -15.48
C ALA A 393 4.11 -2.40 -14.94
N SER A 394 4.79 -3.55 -15.04
CA SER A 394 6.13 -3.70 -14.44
C SER A 394 7.20 -2.99 -15.25
N VAL A 395 8.23 -2.49 -14.56
CA VAL A 395 9.42 -1.93 -15.21
C VAL A 395 10.27 -3.06 -15.78
N ASP A 396 10.45 -3.08 -17.10
CA ASP A 396 11.33 -4.06 -17.77
C ASP A 396 12.80 -3.63 -17.70
N ARG A 397 13.07 -2.34 -17.95
CA ARG A 397 14.41 -1.76 -17.92
C ARG A 397 14.45 -0.53 -17.05
N GLN A 398 15.47 -0.49 -16.20
CA GLN A 398 15.70 0.65 -15.33
C GLN A 398 16.18 1.86 -16.15
N PRO A 399 15.61 3.05 -15.92
CA PRO A 399 15.95 4.24 -16.69
C PRO A 399 17.25 4.90 -16.17
N PHE A 400 17.72 5.87 -16.94
CA PHE A 400 18.57 6.96 -16.47
C PHE A 400 17.83 8.28 -16.66
N ILE A 401 18.25 9.28 -15.89
CA ILE A 401 17.86 10.67 -16.08
C ILE A 401 19.05 11.41 -16.68
N GLU A 402 18.81 12.19 -17.73
CA GLU A 402 19.81 13.04 -18.37
C GLU A 402 19.36 14.50 -18.33
N VAL A 403 20.25 15.38 -17.87
CA VAL A 403 19.99 16.81 -17.77
C VAL A 403 20.98 17.59 -18.62
N VAL A 404 20.49 18.46 -19.50
CA VAL A 404 21.28 19.47 -20.22
C VAL A 404 20.90 20.85 -19.72
N LYS A 405 21.78 21.46 -18.93
CA LYS A 405 21.61 22.81 -18.38
C LYS A 405 21.69 23.86 -19.50
N GLY A 406 20.81 24.84 -19.53
CA GLY A 406 20.79 25.93 -20.52
C GLY A 406 20.69 25.41 -21.96
N TYR A 407 19.83 24.41 -22.18
CA TYR A 407 19.66 23.79 -23.49
C TYR A 407 19.10 24.78 -24.52
N ASP A 408 18.16 25.62 -24.08
CA ASP A 408 17.58 26.72 -24.85
C ASP A 408 18.61 27.81 -25.19
N GLN A 409 19.65 27.95 -24.37
CA GLN A 409 20.80 28.84 -24.58
C GLN A 409 21.91 28.20 -25.44
N GLY A 410 21.66 27.04 -26.04
CA GLY A 410 22.60 26.37 -26.95
C GLY A 410 23.60 25.42 -26.28
N ASN A 411 23.57 25.26 -24.96
CA ASN A 411 24.44 24.26 -24.31
C ASN A 411 23.99 22.84 -24.67
N ARG A 412 24.96 21.94 -24.84
CA ARG A 412 24.75 20.53 -25.19
C ARG A 412 25.45 19.56 -24.23
N LYS A 413 26.16 20.06 -23.22
CA LYS A 413 26.82 19.23 -22.22
C LYS A 413 25.78 18.60 -21.29
N SER A 414 25.73 17.27 -21.26
CA SER A 414 24.76 16.53 -20.46
C SER A 414 25.35 15.95 -19.18
N ILE A 415 24.49 15.79 -18.18
CA ILE A 415 24.77 15.11 -16.91
C ILE A 415 23.82 13.91 -16.87
N LYS A 416 24.37 12.68 -16.91
CA LYS A 416 23.61 11.44 -16.85
C LYS A 416 23.68 10.84 -15.45
N SER A 417 22.52 10.50 -14.89
CA SER A 417 22.36 9.89 -13.57
C SER A 417 21.62 8.56 -13.71
N LYS A 418 22.21 7.47 -13.21
CA LYS A 418 21.51 6.18 -13.13
C LYS A 418 20.29 6.32 -12.22
N ALA A 419 19.22 5.64 -12.58
CA ALA A 419 17.98 5.70 -11.84
C ALA A 419 17.33 4.31 -11.69
N VAL A 420 16.39 4.22 -10.75
CA VAL A 420 15.51 3.07 -10.56
C VAL A 420 14.08 3.56 -10.59
N ALA A 421 13.19 2.82 -11.24
CA ALA A 421 11.79 3.15 -11.34
C ALA A 421 10.91 2.16 -10.57
N ASN A 422 9.91 2.70 -9.89
CA ASN A 422 8.74 1.99 -9.39
C ASN A 422 7.54 2.33 -10.28
N THR A 423 6.60 1.41 -10.38
CA THR A 423 5.31 1.64 -11.04
C THR A 423 4.15 1.36 -10.11
N TYR A 424 3.05 2.10 -10.31
CA TYR A 424 1.79 1.87 -9.62
C TYR A 424 0.67 1.89 -10.66
N GLU A 425 0.03 0.75 -10.84
CA GLU A 425 -0.94 0.52 -11.90
C GLU A 425 -2.36 0.87 -11.43
N GLY A 426 -2.91 1.94 -11.99
CA GLY A 426 -4.33 2.22 -11.93
C GLY A 426 -5.10 1.56 -13.08
N GLU A 427 -6.40 1.84 -13.12
CA GLU A 427 -7.29 1.36 -14.18
C GLU A 427 -6.78 1.82 -15.56
N ASP A 428 -6.65 3.14 -15.73
CA ASP A 428 -6.31 3.78 -16.99
C ASP A 428 -4.94 4.48 -16.99
N LEU A 429 -4.35 4.68 -15.81
CA LEU A 429 -3.12 5.43 -15.60
C LEU A 429 -2.07 4.57 -14.88
N VAL A 430 -0.79 4.89 -15.09
CA VAL A 430 0.34 4.32 -14.35
C VAL A 430 1.15 5.47 -13.76
N LEU A 431 1.36 5.47 -12.44
CA LEU A 431 2.41 6.31 -11.86
C LEU A 431 3.74 5.65 -12.12
N TYR A 432 4.64 6.35 -12.80
CA TYR A 432 6.03 5.96 -13.02
C TYR A 432 6.92 6.87 -12.19
N ARG A 433 7.46 6.30 -11.11
CA ARG A 433 8.23 7.01 -10.10
C ARG A 433 9.70 6.64 -10.21
N VAL A 434 10.56 7.62 -10.47
CA VAL A 434 11.96 7.42 -10.82
C VAL A 434 12.86 8.07 -9.77
N PHE A 435 13.80 7.32 -9.23
CA PHE A 435 14.76 7.78 -8.21
C PHE A 435 16.16 7.77 -8.79
N THR A 436 16.90 8.86 -8.68
CA THR A 436 18.33 8.82 -9.00
C THR A 436 19.10 8.08 -7.91
N GLN A 437 20.17 7.39 -8.31
CA GLN A 437 21.03 6.64 -7.40
C GLN A 437 22.20 7.47 -6.87
N ASP A 438 22.53 8.58 -7.53
CA ASP A 438 23.63 9.47 -7.15
C ASP A 438 23.08 10.65 -6.32
N PRO A 439 23.45 10.79 -5.03
CA PRO A 439 23.03 11.92 -4.20
C PRO A 439 23.46 13.30 -4.73
N LYS A 440 24.41 13.34 -5.67
CA LYS A 440 24.88 14.58 -6.33
C LYS A 440 24.18 14.84 -7.67
N ALA A 441 23.23 14.00 -8.06
CA ALA A 441 22.46 14.19 -9.27
C ALA A 441 21.71 15.54 -9.23
N PRO A 442 21.54 16.21 -10.38
CA PRO A 442 20.78 17.47 -10.45
C PRO A 442 19.30 17.27 -10.11
N VAL A 443 18.78 16.05 -10.23
CA VAL A 443 17.39 15.67 -9.95
C VAL A 443 17.40 14.58 -8.90
N SER A 444 16.63 14.72 -7.83
CA SER A 444 16.49 13.68 -6.80
C SER A 444 15.60 12.54 -7.32
N CYS A 445 14.38 12.90 -7.71
CA CYS A 445 13.40 11.95 -8.23
C CYS A 445 12.37 12.65 -9.14
N ILE A 446 11.64 11.85 -9.91
CA ILE A 446 10.59 12.30 -10.83
C ILE A 446 9.37 11.40 -10.66
N ASP A 447 8.19 12.00 -10.56
CA ASP A 447 6.91 11.33 -10.70
C ASP A 447 6.29 11.69 -12.05
N VAL A 448 5.94 10.70 -12.87
CA VAL A 448 5.23 10.90 -14.14
C VAL A 448 3.98 10.02 -14.16
N VAL A 449 2.83 10.59 -14.51
CA VAL A 449 1.58 9.86 -14.71
C VAL A 449 1.42 9.57 -16.19
N PHE A 450 1.46 8.30 -16.55
CA PHE A 450 1.34 7.83 -17.93
C PHE A 450 -0.05 7.26 -18.22
N SER A 451 -0.60 7.56 -19.39
CA SER A 451 -1.83 6.98 -19.90
C SER A 451 -1.60 5.60 -20.50
N LYS A 452 -2.35 4.59 -20.05
CA LYS A 452 -2.32 3.24 -20.63
C LYS A 452 -2.91 3.17 -22.03
N LYS A 453 -3.73 4.16 -22.42
CA LYS A 453 -4.49 4.16 -23.69
C LYS A 453 -3.74 4.83 -24.83
N ASN A 454 -3.16 6.00 -24.58
CA ASN A 454 -2.71 6.90 -25.65
C ASN A 454 -1.19 7.09 -25.72
N SER A 455 -0.42 6.43 -24.85
CA SER A 455 1.04 6.60 -24.79
C SER A 455 1.50 8.04 -24.53
N GLU A 456 0.84 8.72 -23.59
CA GLU A 456 1.07 10.12 -23.22
C GLU A 456 1.35 10.26 -21.72
N ALA A 457 2.16 11.25 -21.34
CA ALA A 457 2.24 11.70 -19.95
C ALA A 457 1.14 12.73 -19.70
N THR A 458 0.25 12.47 -18.75
CA THR A 458 -0.88 13.35 -18.43
C THR A 458 -0.52 14.37 -17.35
N ASP A 459 0.40 14.01 -16.46
CA ASP A 459 0.86 14.86 -15.38
C ASP A 459 2.24 14.41 -14.89
N GLY A 460 2.90 15.23 -14.08
CA GLY A 460 4.18 14.87 -13.46
C GLY A 460 4.86 16.02 -12.73
N ALA A 461 5.79 15.64 -11.87
CA ALA A 461 6.58 16.53 -11.04
C ALA A 461 8.02 16.06 -10.96
N LEU A 462 8.95 17.01 -10.95
CA LEU A 462 10.37 16.80 -10.79
C LEU A 462 10.80 17.38 -9.46
N PHE A 463 11.56 16.61 -8.69
CA PHE A 463 12.11 16.99 -7.40
C PHE A 463 13.62 17.12 -7.49
N TYR A 464 14.17 18.18 -6.92
CA TYR A 464 15.60 18.46 -6.99
C TYR A 464 16.11 19.11 -5.71
N PRO A 465 17.39 18.87 -5.35
CA PRO A 465 17.97 19.45 -4.16
C PRO A 465 18.41 20.89 -4.42
N ARG A 466 18.11 21.79 -3.47
CA ARG A 466 18.68 23.15 -3.42
C ARG A 466 19.10 23.42 -1.97
N SER A 467 20.39 23.65 -1.74
CA SER A 467 20.95 23.75 -0.39
C SER A 467 20.66 22.49 0.45
N ARG A 468 19.93 22.64 1.56
CA ARG A 468 19.47 21.55 2.45
C ARG A 468 17.96 21.30 2.34
N GLU A 469 17.34 21.74 1.26
CA GLU A 469 15.89 21.64 1.05
C GLU A 469 15.60 20.95 -0.29
N ALA A 470 14.42 20.34 -0.36
CA ALA A 470 13.91 19.74 -1.58
C ALA A 470 12.97 20.73 -2.26
N PHE A 471 13.17 20.94 -3.57
CA PHE A 471 12.32 21.77 -4.40
C PHE A 471 11.57 20.90 -5.41
N THR A 472 10.40 21.35 -5.83
CA THR A 472 9.57 20.67 -6.81
C THR A 472 9.05 21.62 -7.88
N THR A 473 8.93 21.11 -9.10
CA THR A 473 8.35 21.83 -10.23
C THR A 473 7.58 20.85 -11.12
N ARG A 474 6.62 21.36 -11.89
CA ARG A 474 5.83 20.54 -12.83
C ARG A 474 6.75 20.03 -13.94
N PHE A 475 6.67 18.73 -14.21
CA PHE A 475 7.42 18.07 -15.29
C PHE A 475 6.53 17.04 -15.99
N VAL A 476 6.04 17.39 -17.18
CA VAL A 476 5.24 16.49 -18.01
C VAL A 476 6.04 16.19 -19.28
N PRO A 477 6.76 15.05 -19.35
CA PRO A 477 7.58 14.76 -20.51
C PRO A 477 6.73 14.41 -21.74
N ILE A 478 7.23 14.78 -22.92
CA ILE A 478 6.70 14.30 -24.20
C ILE A 478 7.61 13.21 -24.75
N ARG A 479 7.03 12.30 -25.53
CA ARG A 479 7.80 11.27 -26.22
C ARG A 479 8.70 11.94 -27.27
N ALA A 480 10.01 11.72 -27.15
CA ALA A 480 11.03 12.29 -28.04
C ALA A 480 11.26 11.44 -29.29
#